data_AF-A0A1H2XFL1-F1
#
_entry.id   AF-A0A1H2XFL1-F1
#
_cell.length_a   1.000
_cell.length_b   1.000
_cell.length_c   1.000
_cell.angle_alpha   90.00
_cell.angle_beta   90.00
_cell.angle_gamma   90.00
#
_symmetry.space_group_name_H-M   'P 1'
#
loop_
_entity.id
_entity.type
_entity.pdbx_description
1 polymer ?
#
loop_
_entity_poly.entity_id
_entity_poly.type
_entity_poly.pdbx_seq_one_letter_code
_entity_poly.pdbx_strand_id
1 'polypeptide(L)'
;MLKDFEKLYLEKHWELKKQRWCNYFEEGNYDLSVLDSEICKLVCLYSNKIKVTGPKSEFANLLIARELVDKDFEVFQLRNRIDNLDNYDENIPHEIRKDNYKYKLEMARRMKKDVLQLMDMRNALAIKFGYDSYPELVLTTEGIDKEKLL
;
A
#
# COMPACT_ATOMS: atom_id res chain seq x y z
N MET A 1 16.10 -4.27 19.68
CA MET A 1 15.87 -4.26 18.22
C MET A 1 14.44 -4.66 17.86
N LEU A 2 14.01 -5.93 18.03
CA LEU A 2 12.62 -6.31 17.73
C LEU A 2 11.61 -5.48 18.54
N LYS A 3 11.78 -5.40 19.86
CA LYS A 3 10.89 -4.59 20.73
C LYS A 3 10.83 -3.11 20.34
N ASP A 4 11.95 -2.55 19.90
CA ASP A 4 12.04 -1.15 19.50
C ASP A 4 11.31 -0.91 18.17
N PHE A 5 11.50 -1.83 17.21
CA PHE A 5 10.77 -1.83 15.95
C PHE A 5 9.26 -1.95 16.21
N GLU A 6 8.83 -2.95 16.98
CA GLU A 6 7.41 -3.18 17.30
C GLU A 6 6.77 -1.92 17.88
N LYS A 7 7.40 -1.30 18.90
CA LYS A 7 6.90 -0.09 19.53
C LYS A 7 6.75 1.06 18.53
N LEU A 8 7.83 1.39 17.81
CA LEU A 8 7.85 2.52 16.88
C LEU A 8 6.90 2.30 15.70
N TYR A 9 6.83 1.08 15.20
CA TYR A 9 5.97 0.72 14.08
C TYR A 9 4.50 0.81 14.49
N LEU A 10 4.11 0.22 15.62
CA LEU A 10 2.72 0.27 16.08
C LEU A 10 2.26 1.69 16.37
N GLU A 11 3.12 2.53 16.97
CA GLU A 11 2.82 3.95 17.21
C GLU A 11 2.52 4.70 15.90
N LYS A 12 3.39 4.57 14.90
CA LYS A 12 3.21 5.22 13.60
C LYS A 12 2.03 4.65 12.81
N HIS A 13 1.86 3.33 12.85
CA HIS A 13 0.77 2.65 12.15
C HIS A 13 -0.58 3.05 12.75
N TRP A 14 -0.67 3.15 14.08
CA TRP A 14 -1.86 3.61 14.77
C TRP A 14 -2.21 5.06 14.38
N GLU A 15 -1.23 5.96 14.40
CA GLU A 15 -1.45 7.35 14.00
C GLU A 15 -1.88 7.46 12.53
N LEU A 16 -1.30 6.66 11.64
CA LEU A 16 -1.71 6.60 10.24
C LEU A 16 -3.16 6.14 10.08
N LYS A 17 -3.58 5.12 10.83
CA LYS A 17 -4.97 4.63 10.82
C LYS A 17 -5.94 5.67 11.34
N LYS A 18 -5.57 6.38 12.41
CA LYS A 18 -6.35 7.47 12.97
C LYS A 18 -6.53 8.62 11.97
N GLN A 19 -5.46 9.08 11.33
CA GLN A 19 -5.55 10.17 10.34
C GLN A 19 -6.35 9.77 9.09
N ARG A 20 -6.21 8.52 8.64
CA ARG A 20 -7.07 7.97 7.57
C ARG A 20 -8.54 7.98 7.95
N TRP A 21 -8.86 7.60 9.19
CA TRP A 21 -10.22 7.66 9.70
C TRP A 21 -10.74 9.09 9.68
N CYS A 22 -9.98 10.06 10.19
CA CYS A 22 -10.38 11.45 10.19
C CYS A 22 -10.60 12.00 8.77
N ASN A 23 -9.72 11.68 7.82
CA ASN A 23 -9.90 12.10 6.42
C ASN A 23 -11.16 11.51 5.78
N TYR A 24 -11.50 10.26 6.11
CA TYR A 24 -12.64 9.58 5.48
C TYR A 24 -13.98 9.91 6.14
N PHE A 25 -14.02 10.03 7.47
CA PHE A 25 -15.27 10.16 8.25
C PHE A 25 -15.46 11.53 8.91
N GLU A 26 -14.39 12.27 9.19
CA GLU A 26 -14.44 13.51 9.98
C GLU A 26 -14.05 14.74 9.16
N GLU A 27 -14.07 14.63 7.82
CA GLU A 27 -13.69 15.70 6.88
C GLU A 27 -12.27 16.26 7.15
N GLY A 28 -11.39 15.42 7.70
CA GLY A 28 -10.00 15.76 7.93
C GLY A 28 -9.23 15.98 6.62
N ASN A 29 -8.15 16.76 6.70
CA ASN A 29 -7.25 17.00 5.57
C ASN A 29 -5.79 16.74 5.96
N TYR A 30 -5.56 15.58 6.60
CA TYR A 30 -4.22 15.16 7.00
C TYR A 30 -3.43 14.67 5.78
N ASP A 31 -2.20 15.16 5.64
CA ASP A 31 -1.24 14.64 4.66
C ASP A 31 -0.64 13.32 5.15
N LEU A 32 -1.22 12.23 4.67
CA LEU A 32 -0.81 10.86 5.03
C LEU A 32 0.59 10.50 4.50
N SER A 33 1.15 11.27 3.56
CA SER A 33 2.46 10.98 2.96
C SER A 33 3.59 11.13 3.97
N VAL A 34 3.43 11.99 4.99
CA VAL A 34 4.39 12.18 6.07
C VAL A 34 4.60 10.87 6.84
N LEU A 35 3.50 10.27 7.31
CA LEU A 35 3.54 9.02 8.06
C LEU A 35 3.97 7.83 7.20
N ASP A 36 3.52 7.76 5.95
CA ASP A 36 3.98 6.75 4.99
C ASP A 36 5.52 6.83 4.82
N SER A 37 6.09 8.04 4.71
CA SER A 37 7.55 8.25 4.63
C SER A 37 8.29 7.83 5.90
N GLU A 38 7.73 8.15 7.07
CA GLU A 38 8.33 7.77 8.35
C GLU A 38 8.33 6.26 8.57
N ILE A 39 7.24 5.58 8.20
CA ILE A 39 7.15 4.12 8.24
C ILE A 39 8.18 3.52 7.28
N CYS A 40 8.28 4.03 6.05
CA CYS A 40 9.28 3.59 5.07
C CYS A 40 10.71 3.68 5.62
N LYS A 41 11.08 4.84 6.20
CA LYS A 41 12.40 5.03 6.84
C LYS A 41 12.63 4.06 7.99
N LEU A 42 11.60 3.81 8.81
CA LEU A 42 11.67 2.85 9.91
C LEU A 42 11.91 1.43 9.40
N VAL A 43 11.14 0.95 8.41
CA VAL A 43 11.31 -0.41 7.90
C VAL A 43 12.64 -0.58 7.15
N CYS A 44 13.11 0.44 6.43
CA CYS A 44 14.47 0.48 5.88
C CYS A 44 15.54 0.37 6.97
N LEU A 45 15.37 1.07 8.09
CA LEU A 45 16.32 1.04 9.20
C LEU A 45 16.44 -0.35 9.82
N TYR A 46 15.34 -1.12 9.90
CA TYR A 46 15.30 -2.44 10.52
C TYR A 46 15.40 -3.62 9.54
N SER A 47 15.34 -3.35 8.24
CA SER A 47 15.47 -4.35 7.18
C SER A 47 16.76 -5.16 7.33
N ASN A 48 16.62 -6.48 7.31
CA ASN A 48 17.70 -7.46 7.50
C ASN A 48 18.43 -7.40 8.86
N LYS A 49 17.96 -6.61 9.83
CA LYS A 49 18.60 -6.50 11.16
C LYS A 49 17.93 -7.37 12.22
N ILE A 50 16.63 -7.65 12.08
CA ILE A 50 15.88 -8.48 13.02
C ILE A 50 16.15 -9.95 12.72
N LYS A 51 16.98 -10.61 13.55
CA LYS A 51 17.19 -12.05 13.48
C LYS A 51 15.88 -12.81 13.76
N VAL A 52 15.60 -13.84 12.97
CA VAL A 52 14.45 -14.72 13.17
C VAL A 52 14.78 -15.70 14.30
N THR A 53 14.17 -15.49 15.47
CA THR A 53 14.31 -16.34 16.67
C THR A 53 12.97 -16.93 17.12
N GLY A 54 11.88 -16.67 16.40
CA GLY A 54 10.54 -17.16 16.68
C GLY A 54 9.45 -16.41 15.91
N PRO A 55 8.16 -16.73 16.15
CA PRO A 55 7.04 -16.25 15.34
C PRO A 55 6.92 -14.72 15.26
N LYS A 56 7.21 -14.01 16.37
CA LYS A 56 7.16 -12.53 16.38
C LYS A 56 8.21 -11.89 15.48
N SER A 57 9.46 -12.39 15.54
CA SER A 57 10.53 -11.89 14.68
C SER A 57 10.31 -12.25 13.22
N GLU A 58 9.70 -13.40 12.94
CA GLU A 58 9.31 -13.80 11.58
C GLU A 58 8.26 -12.84 11.04
N PHE A 59 7.17 -12.63 11.79
CA PHE A 59 6.12 -11.68 11.43
C PHE A 59 6.64 -10.25 11.23
N ALA A 60 7.56 -9.79 12.09
CA ALA A 60 8.19 -8.49 11.91
C ALA A 60 8.97 -8.38 10.58
N ASN A 61 9.67 -9.43 10.16
CA ASN A 61 10.34 -9.45 8.86
C ASN A 61 9.34 -9.48 7.69
N LEU A 62 8.23 -10.21 7.80
CA LEU A 62 7.14 -10.20 6.81
C LEU A 62 6.55 -8.79 6.65
N LEU A 63 6.24 -8.14 7.78
CA LEU A 63 5.74 -6.76 7.79
C LEU A 63 6.74 -5.79 7.15
N ILE A 64 8.02 -5.89 7.48
CA ILE A 64 9.07 -5.06 6.88
C ILE A 64 9.09 -5.25 5.36
N ALA A 65 9.06 -6.49 4.87
CA ALA A 65 9.05 -6.77 3.44
C ALA A 65 7.83 -6.14 2.75
N ARG A 66 6.63 -6.31 3.32
CA ARG A 66 5.40 -5.71 2.79
C ARG A 66 5.46 -4.19 2.75
N GLU A 67 5.87 -3.56 3.84
CA GLU A 67 5.94 -2.11 3.94
C GLU A 67 6.99 -1.52 3.00
N LEU A 68 8.11 -2.22 2.76
CA LEU A 68 9.09 -1.81 1.74
C LEU A 68 8.53 -1.85 0.31
N VAL A 69 7.54 -2.71 0.04
CA VAL A 69 6.81 -2.69 -1.24
C VAL A 69 5.78 -1.57 -1.26
N ASP A 70 4.95 -1.46 -0.23
CA ASP A 70 3.81 -0.54 -0.20
C ASP A 70 4.18 0.94 -0.01
N LYS A 71 5.33 1.20 0.61
CA LYS A 71 5.85 2.55 0.89
C LYS A 71 7.05 2.91 0.04
N ASP A 72 7.38 2.10 -0.96
CA ASP A 72 8.32 2.49 -2.00
C ASP A 72 7.84 3.81 -2.64
N PHE A 73 8.80 4.68 -2.96
CA PHE A 73 8.50 6.05 -3.38
C PHE A 73 7.61 6.09 -4.62
N GLU A 74 7.98 5.31 -5.62
CA GLU A 74 7.26 5.31 -6.89
C GLU A 74 5.88 4.63 -6.73
N VAL A 75 5.80 3.57 -5.90
CA VAL A 75 4.54 2.86 -5.61
C VAL A 75 3.54 3.79 -4.93
N PHE A 76 3.93 4.51 -3.88
CA PHE A 76 2.98 5.36 -3.16
C PHE A 76 2.55 6.56 -4.02
N GLN A 77 3.45 7.13 -4.83
CA GLN A 77 3.11 8.24 -5.72
C GLN A 77 2.06 7.83 -6.75
N LEU A 78 2.26 6.66 -7.37
CA LEU A 78 1.31 6.14 -8.35
C LEU A 78 -0.04 5.77 -7.71
N ARG A 79 -0.03 5.19 -6.50
CA ARG A 79 -1.26 4.95 -5.73
C ARG A 79 -2.01 6.25 -5.47
N ASN A 80 -1.34 7.28 -4.97
CA ASN A 80 -1.98 8.58 -4.67
C ASN A 80 -2.52 9.26 -5.95
N ARG A 81 -1.84 9.08 -7.08
CA ARG A 81 -2.35 9.53 -8.40
C ARG A 81 -3.64 8.79 -8.77
N ILE A 82 -3.69 7.47 -8.61
CA ILE A 82 -4.85 6.64 -8.89
C ILE A 82 -6.04 7.00 -7.99
N ASP A 83 -5.79 7.24 -6.71
CA ASP A 83 -6.83 7.59 -5.72
C ASP A 83 -7.46 8.97 -5.98
N ASN A 84 -6.73 9.89 -6.64
CA ASN A 84 -7.26 11.18 -7.05
C ASN A 84 -7.89 11.09 -8.44
N LEU A 85 -9.22 10.93 -8.47
CA LEU A 85 -10.01 10.79 -9.70
C LEU A 85 -9.93 12.01 -10.63
N ASP A 86 -9.65 13.21 -10.12
CA ASP A 86 -9.52 14.42 -10.92
C ASP A 86 -8.39 14.29 -11.96
N ASN A 87 -7.38 13.44 -11.69
CA ASN A 87 -6.30 13.13 -12.63
C ASN A 87 -6.78 12.42 -13.92
N TYR A 88 -8.00 11.87 -13.93
CA TYR A 88 -8.54 11.07 -15.05
C TYR A 88 -9.86 11.62 -15.59
N ASP A 89 -10.55 12.47 -14.81
CA ASP A 89 -11.84 13.05 -15.17
C ASP A 89 -11.73 14.16 -16.24
N GLU A 90 -10.55 14.76 -16.40
CA GLU A 90 -10.30 15.85 -17.33
C GLU A 90 -10.78 15.51 -18.76
N ASN A 91 -11.56 16.39 -19.38
CA ASN A 91 -12.04 16.21 -20.76
C ASN A 91 -12.97 15.01 -20.99
N ILE A 92 -13.59 14.42 -19.95
CA ILE A 92 -14.71 13.50 -20.15
C ILE A 92 -15.95 14.30 -20.57
N PRO A 93 -16.57 13.98 -21.74
CA PRO A 93 -17.78 14.65 -22.21
C PRO A 93 -18.91 14.63 -21.19
N HIS A 94 -19.66 15.73 -21.11
CA HIS A 94 -20.75 15.87 -20.15
C HIS A 94 -21.86 14.82 -20.34
N GLU A 95 -22.10 14.38 -21.57
CA GLU A 95 -23.04 13.31 -21.90
C GLU A 95 -22.61 11.97 -21.29
N ILE A 96 -21.30 11.72 -21.21
CA ILE A 96 -20.73 10.53 -20.56
C ILE A 96 -20.80 10.68 -19.04
N ARG A 97 -20.49 11.88 -18.49
CA ARG A 97 -20.56 12.16 -17.05
C ARG A 97 -21.96 11.94 -16.47
N LYS A 98 -23.02 12.28 -17.24
CA LYS A 98 -24.42 12.09 -16.82
C LYS A 98 -24.85 10.62 -16.73
N ASP A 99 -24.16 9.72 -17.44
CA ASP A 99 -24.43 8.30 -17.43
C ASP A 99 -23.42 7.60 -16.52
N ASN A 100 -23.85 7.21 -15.32
CA ASN A 100 -22.98 6.61 -14.30
C ASN A 100 -22.21 5.37 -14.81
N TYR A 101 -22.83 4.56 -15.67
CA TYR A 101 -22.18 3.37 -16.22
C TYR A 101 -21.09 3.76 -17.22
N LYS A 102 -21.40 4.63 -18.17
CA LYS A 102 -20.42 5.10 -19.16
C LYS A 102 -19.27 5.86 -18.51
N TYR A 103 -19.57 6.68 -17.50
CA TYR A 103 -18.58 7.40 -16.71
C TYR A 103 -17.60 6.44 -16.04
N LYS A 104 -18.09 5.45 -15.29
CA LYS A 104 -17.24 4.46 -14.61
C LYS A 104 -16.40 3.65 -15.61
N LEU A 105 -16.97 3.28 -16.75
CA LEU A 105 -16.25 2.54 -17.79
C LEU A 105 -15.12 3.39 -18.40
N GLU A 106 -15.38 4.66 -18.67
CA GLU A 106 -14.38 5.58 -19.22
C GLU A 106 -13.25 5.87 -18.21
N MET A 107 -13.60 6.11 -16.95
CA MET A 107 -12.63 6.24 -15.85
C MET A 107 -11.74 5.00 -15.75
N ALA A 108 -12.33 3.81 -15.73
CA ALA A 108 -11.57 2.56 -15.66
C ALA A 108 -10.60 2.39 -16.84
N ARG A 109 -10.99 2.79 -18.06
CA ARG A 109 -10.10 2.76 -19.24
C ARG A 109 -8.91 3.69 -19.09
N ARG A 110 -9.14 4.90 -18.58
CA ARG A 110 -8.10 5.91 -18.36
C ARG A 110 -7.13 5.53 -17.25
N MET A 111 -7.66 4.97 -16.16
CA MET A 111 -6.88 4.49 -15.02
C MET A 111 -6.10 3.20 -15.32
N LYS A 112 -6.53 2.41 -16.32
CA LYS A 112 -5.98 1.08 -16.64
C LYS A 112 -4.46 1.05 -16.68
N LYS A 113 -3.82 2.01 -17.36
CA LYS A 113 -2.36 2.04 -17.51
C LYS A 113 -1.67 2.17 -16.16
N ASP A 114 -2.11 3.12 -15.35
CA ASP A 114 -1.52 3.41 -14.05
C ASP A 114 -1.75 2.25 -13.07
N VAL A 115 -2.93 1.62 -13.11
CA VAL A 115 -3.23 0.43 -12.30
C VAL A 115 -2.31 -0.74 -12.67
N LEU A 116 -2.14 -1.04 -13.97
CA LEU A 116 -1.24 -2.10 -14.42
C LEU A 116 0.20 -1.82 -14.00
N GLN A 117 0.66 -0.57 -14.19
CA GLN A 117 1.99 -0.17 -13.77
C GLN A 117 2.19 -0.33 -12.25
N LEU A 118 1.19 0.04 -11.43
CA LEU A 118 1.24 -0.16 -9.98
C LEU A 118 1.35 -1.65 -9.61
N MET A 119 0.60 -2.51 -10.28
CA MET A 119 0.67 -3.96 -10.08
C MET A 119 2.05 -4.52 -10.44
N ASP A 120 2.60 -4.13 -11.58
CA ASP A 120 3.90 -4.59 -12.06
C ASP A 120 5.03 -4.17 -11.12
N MET A 121 5.02 -2.90 -10.66
CA MET A 121 6.00 -2.39 -9.71
C MET A 121 5.97 -3.16 -8.38
N ARG A 122 4.77 -3.36 -7.82
CA ARG A 122 4.61 -4.11 -6.57
C ARG A 122 5.06 -5.56 -6.71
N ASN A 123 4.71 -6.22 -7.81
CA ASN A 123 5.15 -7.58 -8.10
C ASN A 123 6.67 -7.65 -8.22
N ALA A 124 7.29 -6.73 -8.97
CA ALA A 124 8.74 -6.69 -9.11
C ALA A 124 9.47 -6.48 -7.78
N LEU A 125 8.92 -5.65 -6.89
CA LEU A 125 9.47 -5.45 -5.55
C LEU A 125 9.25 -6.68 -4.66
N ALA A 126 8.07 -7.30 -4.69
CA ALA A 126 7.80 -8.53 -3.92
C ALA A 126 8.74 -9.68 -4.32
N ILE A 127 9.04 -9.83 -5.61
CA ILE A 127 10.01 -10.80 -6.12
C ILE A 127 11.42 -10.55 -5.56
N LYS A 128 11.84 -9.30 -5.41
CA LYS A 128 13.13 -8.96 -4.76
C LYS A 128 13.19 -9.41 -3.29
N PHE A 129 12.03 -9.57 -2.64
CA PHE A 129 11.92 -10.09 -1.28
C PHE A 129 11.67 -11.60 -1.20
N GLY A 130 11.70 -12.31 -2.34
CA GLY A 130 11.62 -13.77 -2.38
C GLY A 130 10.21 -14.34 -2.50
N TYR A 131 9.22 -13.54 -2.92
CA TYR A 131 7.85 -13.98 -3.17
C TYR A 131 7.59 -14.09 -4.68
N ASP A 132 6.69 -14.98 -5.10
CA ASP A 132 6.31 -15.12 -6.52
C ASP A 132 5.54 -13.89 -7.02
N SER A 133 4.84 -13.20 -6.12
CA SER A 133 4.03 -12.03 -6.46
C SER A 133 3.70 -11.16 -5.24
N TYR A 134 3.23 -9.94 -5.47
CA TYR A 134 2.73 -9.07 -4.39
C TYR A 134 1.50 -9.65 -3.67
N PRO A 135 0.49 -10.23 -4.35
CA PRO A 135 -0.61 -10.90 -3.67
C PRO A 135 -0.14 -12.01 -2.72
N GLU A 136 0.87 -12.80 -3.09
CA GLU A 136 1.42 -13.83 -2.20
C GLU A 136 2.04 -13.21 -0.95
N LEU A 137 2.89 -12.19 -1.10
CA LEU A 137 3.45 -11.44 0.03
C LEU A 137 2.35 -10.93 0.98
N VAL A 138 1.26 -10.39 0.43
CA VAL A 138 0.11 -9.93 1.23
C VAL A 138 -0.53 -11.09 1.98
N LEU A 139 -0.87 -12.19 1.31
CA LEU A 139 -1.49 -13.35 1.94
C LEU A 139 -0.61 -13.95 3.04
N THR A 140 0.68 -14.13 2.77
CA THR A 140 1.65 -14.63 3.76
C THR A 140 1.73 -13.69 4.97
N THR A 141 1.77 -12.38 4.75
CA THR A 141 1.81 -11.39 5.83
C THR A 141 0.54 -11.42 6.69
N GLU A 142 -0.63 -11.68 6.09
CA GLU A 142 -1.90 -11.82 6.81
C GLU A 142 -2.09 -13.22 7.44
N GLY A 143 -1.12 -14.14 7.28
CA GLY A 143 -1.22 -15.52 7.75
C GLY A 143 -2.32 -16.32 7.05
N ILE A 144 -2.70 -15.92 5.84
CA ILE A 144 -3.73 -16.59 5.04
C ILE A 144 -3.08 -17.71 4.23
N ASP A 145 -3.59 -18.92 4.45
CA ASP A 145 -3.21 -20.10 3.70
C ASP A 145 -3.88 -20.10 2.32
N LYS A 146 -3.07 -19.95 1.28
CA LYS A 146 -3.54 -19.87 -0.12
C LYS A 146 -4.25 -21.15 -0.56
N GLU A 147 -3.89 -22.31 0.00
CA GLU A 147 -4.53 -23.58 -0.35
C GLU A 147 -5.97 -23.68 0.16
N LYS A 148 -6.33 -22.87 1.17
CA LYS A 148 -7.69 -22.82 1.73
C LYS A 148 -8.61 -21.82 1.03
N LEU A 149 -8.10 -21.09 0.03
CA LEU A 149 -8.88 -20.12 -0.75
C LEU A 149 -9.43 -20.70 -2.06
N LEU A 150 -8.97 -21.89 -2.47
CA LEU A 150 -9.40 -22.64 -3.66
C LEU A 150 -10.40 -23.73 -3.29
#